data_AF-A0AAE4HVI3-F1
#
_entry.id   AF-A0AAE4HVI3-F1
#
_cell.length_a   1.000
_cell.length_b   1.000
_cell.length_c   1.000
_cell.angle_alpha   90.00
_cell.angle_beta   90.00
_cell.angle_gamma   90.00
#
_symmetry.space_group_name_H-M   'P 1'
#
loop_
_entity.id
_entity.type
_entity.pdbx_description
1 polymer ?
#
loop_
_entity_poly.entity_id
_entity_poly.type
_entity_poly.pdbx_seq_one_letter_code
_entity_poly.pdbx_strand_id
1 'polypeptide(L)'
;MSETRSEADKKLLNVTHELSELLVGHSYDQAWEKAGELNSILKNREDFTLPEYMVDMIAQHLKSYYYQNSTVNKAHKAMSAIGHKLEEFN
;
A
#
# COMPACT_ATOMS: atom_id res chain seq x y z
N MET A 1 3.40 25.41 20.33
CA MET A 1 4.48 25.63 19.34
C MET A 1 4.12 24.79 18.13
N SER A 2 3.81 25.42 17.00
CA SER A 2 3.54 24.73 15.74
C SER A 2 4.87 24.22 15.19
N GLU A 3 5.27 23.02 15.61
CA GLU A 3 6.39 22.30 15.01
C GLU A 3 6.11 22.17 13.52
N THR A 4 6.90 22.88 12.72
CA THR A 4 6.81 22.77 11.27
C THR A 4 7.41 21.41 10.94
N ARG A 5 6.54 20.43 10.64
CA ARG A 5 6.94 19.07 10.25
C ARG A 5 8.03 19.12 9.16
N SER A 6 9.00 18.21 9.23
CA SER A 6 10.03 18.10 8.19
C SER A 6 9.39 17.82 6.81
N GLU A 7 10.09 18.16 5.73
CA GLU A 7 9.60 17.85 4.38
C GLU A 7 9.46 16.32 4.16
N ALA A 8 10.32 15.52 4.80
CA ALA A 8 10.22 14.07 4.80
C ALA A 8 8.93 13.58 5.50
N ASP A 9 8.60 14.14 6.67
CA ASP A 9 7.38 13.81 7.40
C ASP A 9 6.13 14.21 6.62
N LYS A 10 6.13 15.42 6.01
CA LYS A 10 5.02 15.87 5.16
C LYS A 10 4.81 14.92 3.99
N LYS A 11 5.88 14.52 3.31
CA LYS A 11 5.81 13.59 2.19
C LYS A 11 5.28 12.22 2.61
N LEU A 12 5.80 11.66 3.70
CA LEU A 12 5.34 10.38 4.24
C LEU A 12 3.84 10.40 4.56
N LEU A 13 3.39 11.44 5.28
CA LEU A 13 1.99 11.57 5.66
C LEU A 13 1.08 11.83 4.46
N ASN A 14 1.52 12.62 3.48
CA ASN A 14 0.75 12.87 2.27
C ASN A 14 0.55 11.57 1.46
N VAL A 15 1.62 10.82 1.21
CA VAL A 15 1.54 9.54 0.48
C VAL A 15 0.72 8.50 1.25
N THR A 16 0.81 8.49 2.59
CA THR A 16 -0.02 7.63 3.44
C THR A 16 -1.51 8.00 3.30
N HIS A 17 -1.83 9.29 3.26
CA HIS A 17 -3.20 9.78 3.09
C HIS A 17 -3.75 9.42 1.70
N GLU A 18 -3.00 9.69 0.63
CA GLU A 18 -3.39 9.33 -0.74
C GLU A 18 -3.64 7.81 -0.88
N LEU A 19 -2.76 6.97 -0.29
CA LEU A 19 -2.97 5.53 -0.27
C LEU A 19 -4.29 5.17 0.44
N SER A 20 -4.58 5.82 1.58
CA SER A 20 -5.84 5.61 2.30
C SER A 20 -7.06 5.94 1.45
N GLU A 21 -7.05 7.07 0.74
CA GLU A 21 -8.15 7.48 -0.13
C GLU A 21 -8.37 6.49 -1.27
N LEU A 22 -7.29 6.02 -1.91
CA LEU A 22 -7.38 5.02 -2.98
C LEU A 22 -7.94 3.68 -2.47
N LEU A 23 -7.54 3.23 -1.28
CA LEU A 23 -8.03 1.99 -0.69
C LEU A 23 -9.50 2.07 -0.30
N VAL A 24 -9.92 3.17 0.36
CA VAL A 24 -11.32 3.40 0.73
C VAL A 24 -12.20 3.61 -0.51
N GLY A 25 -11.66 4.25 -1.54
CA GLY A 25 -12.31 4.44 -2.85
C GLY A 25 -12.23 3.23 -3.78
N HIS A 26 -11.75 2.07 -3.30
CA HIS A 26 -11.64 0.82 -4.07
C HIS A 26 -10.84 0.93 -5.38
N SER A 27 -9.94 1.91 -5.47
CA SER A 27 -9.08 2.15 -6.63
C SER A 27 -7.78 1.35 -6.52
N TYR A 28 -7.89 0.03 -6.54
CA TYR A 28 -6.80 -0.89 -6.16
C TYR A 28 -5.60 -0.89 -7.10
N ASP A 29 -5.80 -0.65 -8.39
CA ASP A 29 -4.70 -0.56 -9.37
C ASP A 29 -3.80 0.63 -9.07
N GLN A 30 -4.39 1.80 -8.79
CA GLN A 30 -3.66 3.00 -8.39
C GLN A 30 -3.05 2.86 -6.99
N ALA A 31 -3.76 2.17 -6.08
CA ALA A 31 -3.26 1.89 -4.74
C ALA A 31 -1.95 1.08 -4.76
N TRP A 32 -1.77 0.19 -5.75
CA TRP A 32 -0.53 -0.58 -5.89
C TRP A 32 0.69 0.32 -6.13
N GLU A 33 0.56 1.27 -7.06
CA GLU A 33 1.63 2.23 -7.36
C GLU A 33 1.95 3.09 -6.14
N LYS A 34 0.91 3.59 -5.47
CA LYS A 34 1.04 4.44 -4.28
C LYS A 34 1.65 3.69 -3.10
N ALA A 35 1.32 2.41 -2.92
CA ALA A 35 1.95 1.54 -1.93
C ALA A 35 3.44 1.30 -2.23
N GLY A 36 3.83 1.23 -3.51
CA GLY A 36 5.23 1.17 -3.93
C GLY A 36 6.01 2.44 -3.60
N GLU A 37 5.38 3.61 -3.81
CA GLU A 37 5.93 4.90 -3.40
C GLU A 37 6.12 4.97 -1.89
N LEU A 38 5.10 4.61 -1.11
CA LEU A 38 5.15 4.59 0.35
C LEU A 38 6.26 3.67 0.87
N ASN A 39 6.40 2.47 0.28
CA ASN A 39 7.46 1.53 0.62
C ASN A 39 8.86 2.13 0.39
N SER A 40 9.02 2.91 -0.68
CA SER A 40 10.30 3.54 -1.01
C SER A 40 10.64 4.65 -0.02
N ILE A 41 9.66 5.44 0.41
CA ILE A 41 9.82 6.47 1.45
C ILE A 41 10.22 5.82 2.78
N LEU A 42 9.53 4.75 3.19
CA LEU A 42 9.78 4.06 4.46
C LEU A 42 11.14 3.35 4.56
N LYS A 43 11.88 3.20 3.46
CA LYS A 43 13.27 2.68 3.48
C LYS A 43 14.28 3.72 3.98
N ASN A 44 13.98 5.01 3.83
CA ASN A 44 14.87 6.11 4.21
C ASN A 44 14.39 6.72 5.53
N ARG A 45 14.49 5.95 6.63
CA ARG A 45 13.93 6.33 7.93
C ARG A 45 14.70 7.44 8.66
N GLU A 46 15.94 7.70 8.24
CA GLU A 46 16.88 8.59 8.93
C GLU A 46 16.43 10.07 8.94
N ASP A 47 15.54 10.46 8.02
CA ASP A 47 15.08 11.85 7.86
C ASP A 47 13.75 12.15 8.58
N PHE A 48 13.13 11.15 9.21
CA PHE A 48 11.84 11.35 9.88
C PHE A 48 12.01 11.97 11.26
N THR A 49 11.19 12.99 11.53
CA THR A 49 11.07 13.59 12.87
C THR A 49 9.79 13.13 13.58
N LEU A 50 8.96 12.33 12.91
CA LEU A 50 7.81 11.67 13.51
C LEU A 50 8.24 10.67 14.61
N PRO A 51 7.39 10.48 15.63
CA PRO A 51 7.59 9.41 16.60
C PRO A 51 7.72 8.05 15.91
N GLU A 52 8.72 7.26 16.33
CA GLU A 52 9.06 5.97 15.72
C GLU A 52 7.85 5.03 15.62
N TYR A 53 7.01 4.99 16.66
CA TYR A 53 5.79 4.17 16.68
C TYR A 53 4.82 4.51 15.54
N MET A 54 4.74 5.77 15.11
CA MET A 54 3.87 6.16 13.99
C MET A 54 4.40 5.60 12.68
N VAL A 55 5.71 5.72 12.45
CA VAL A 55 6.38 5.20 11.25
C VAL A 55 6.24 3.67 11.19
N ASP A 56 6.37 2.99 12.33
CA ASP A 56 6.20 1.54 12.44
C ASP A 56 4.76 1.10 12.15
N MET A 57 3.75 1.80 12.68
CA MET A 57 2.36 1.49 12.36
C MET A 57 2.07 1.65 10.86
N ILE A 58 2.56 2.72 10.23
CA ILE A 58 2.40 2.92 8.78
C ILE A 58 3.04 1.75 8.01
N ALA A 59 4.26 1.36 8.37
CA ALA A 59 4.95 0.24 7.74
C ALA A 59 4.21 -1.10 7.95
N GLN A 60 3.65 -1.33 9.14
CA GLN A 60 2.86 -2.53 9.44
C GLN A 60 1.58 -2.59 8.61
N HIS A 61 0.87 -1.48 8.45
CA HIS A 61 -0.33 -1.41 7.61
C HIS A 61 0.00 -1.60 6.13
N LEU A 62 1.11 -1.04 5.64
CA LEU A 62 1.60 -1.27 4.29
C LEU A 62 1.92 -2.76 4.04
N LYS A 63 2.58 -3.42 5.01
CA LYS A 63 2.82 -4.87 4.93
C LYS A 63 1.52 -5.67 4.88
N SER A 64 0.53 -5.26 5.67
CA SER A 64 -0.81 -5.87 5.67
C SER A 64 -1.50 -5.71 4.31
N TYR A 65 -1.41 -4.53 3.70
CA TYR A 65 -1.90 -4.29 2.34
C TYR A 65 -1.25 -5.25 1.32
N TYR A 66 0.08 -5.37 1.31
CA TYR A 66 0.77 -6.29 0.39
C TYR A 66 0.33 -7.75 0.56
N TYR A 67 0.08 -8.18 1.80
CA TYR A 67 -0.47 -9.51 2.06
C TYR A 67 -1.86 -9.70 1.45
N GLN A 68 -2.75 -8.71 1.60
CA GLN A 68 -4.08 -8.78 1.00
C GLN A 68 -4.01 -8.76 -0.54
N ASN A 69 -3.15 -7.93 -1.12
CA ASN A 69 -2.96 -7.90 -2.58
C ASN A 69 -2.46 -9.26 -3.12
N SER A 70 -1.55 -9.92 -2.40
CA SER A 70 -1.12 -11.28 -2.73
C SER A 70 -2.28 -12.30 -2.68
N THR A 71 -3.19 -12.14 -1.72
CA THR A 71 -4.39 -12.97 -1.61
C THR A 71 -5.35 -12.77 -2.78
N VAL A 72 -5.59 -11.52 -3.18
CA VAL A 72 -6.38 -11.18 -4.39
C VAL A 72 -5.76 -11.81 -5.64
N ASN A 73 -4.44 -11.71 -5.82
CA ASN A 73 -3.75 -12.33 -6.95
C ASN A 73 -3.90 -13.85 -6.99
N LYS A 74 -3.92 -14.52 -5.84
CA LYS A 74 -4.19 -15.96 -5.78
C LYS A 74 -5.63 -16.28 -6.20
N ALA A 75 -6.59 -15.47 -5.77
CA ALA A 75 -8.00 -15.61 -6.17
C ALA A 75 -8.15 -15.45 -7.69
N HIS A 76 -7.54 -14.42 -8.29
CA HIS A 76 -7.54 -14.23 -9.75
C HIS A 76 -6.98 -15.45 -10.49
N LYS A 77 -5.85 -16.00 -10.04
CA LYS A 77 -5.28 -17.22 -10.64
C LYS A 77 -6.23 -18.42 -10.57
N ALA A 78 -6.93 -18.60 -9.45
CA ALA A 78 -7.91 -19.66 -9.31
C ALA A 78 -9.10 -19.47 -10.26
N MET A 79 -9.59 -18.22 -10.40
CA MET A 79 -10.65 -17.88 -11.36
C MET A 79 -10.22 -18.13 -12.82
N SER A 80 -9.00 -17.74 -13.20
CA SER A 80 -8.46 -18.04 -14.53
C SER A 80 -8.38 -19.54 -14.79
N ALA A 81 -7.95 -20.34 -13.81
CA ALA A 81 -7.91 -21.80 -13.93
C ALA A 81 -9.30 -22.42 -14.13
N ILE A 82 -10.33 -21.86 -13.48
CA ILE A 82 -11.73 -22.26 -13.73
C ILE A 82 -12.12 -21.94 -15.18
N GLY A 83 -11.79 -20.73 -15.66
CA GLY A 83 -12.05 -20.35 -17.05
C GLY A 83 -11.42 -21.32 -18.06
N HIS A 84 -10.16 -21.69 -17.85
CA HIS A 84 -9.48 -22.68 -18.71
C HIS A 84 -10.18 -24.04 -18.72
N LYS A 85 -10.68 -24.52 -17.57
CA LYS A 85 -11.43 -25.78 -17.50
C LYS A 85 -12.78 -25.69 -18.19
N LEU A 86 -13.44 -24.54 -18.18
CA LEU A 86 -14.71 -24.35 -18.87
C LEU A 86 -14.52 -24.38 -20.40
N GLU A 87 -13.38 -23.88 -20.89
CA GLU A 87 -13.01 -23.94 -22.32
C GLU A 87 -12.87 -25.38 -22.84
N GLU A 88 -12.59 -26.36 -21.98
CA GLU A 88 -12.47 -27.78 -22.36
C GLU A 88 -13.79 -28.37 -22.92
N PHE A 89 -14.91 -27.67 -22.77
CA PHE A 89 -16.23 -28.07 -23.28
C PHE A 89 -16.66 -27.35 -24.57
N ASN A 90 -15.84 -26.42 -25.09
CA ASN A 90 -16.02 -25.79 -26.41
C ASN A 90 -15.29 -26.57 -27.51
#